data_AF-A0A973KPC6-F1
#
_entry.id   AF-A0A973KPC6-F1
#
_cell.length_a   1.000
_cell.length_b   1.000
_cell.length_c   1.000
_cell.angle_alpha   90.00
_cell.angle_beta   90.00
_cell.angle_gamma   90.00
#
_symmetry.space_group_name_H-M   'P 1'
#
loop_
_entity.id
_entity.type
_entity.pdbx_description
1 polymer ?
#
loop_
_entity_poly.entity_id
_entity_poly.type
_entity_poly.pdbx_seq_one_letter_code
_entity_poly.pdbx_strand_id
1 'polypeptide(L)'
;MRRRAVLARTASCLGIAVLACVLLAATLVIWFFGSWRHTAHSRDLGSRAAVTASAEQIRARLEHADADGVLTGQEITDALRHRPARSLVRTQDRTVLVVRVAASDQARCYAYIALPTGSVGDRPLNSCPTATTSAPDQDPSRTSAR
;
A
#
# COMPACT_ATOMS: atom_id res chain seq x y z
N MET A 1 59.12 4.57 -47.59
CA MET A 1 57.83 3.92 -47.24
C MET A 1 57.63 3.72 -45.72
N ARG A 2 57.92 4.70 -44.85
CA ARG A 2 57.80 4.55 -43.38
C ARG A 2 56.65 5.33 -42.72
N ARG A 3 55.98 6.24 -43.45
CA ARG A 3 54.94 7.12 -42.89
C ARG A 3 53.52 6.50 -42.79
N ARG A 4 53.25 5.41 -43.52
CA ARG A 4 51.92 4.76 -43.52
C ARG A 4 51.68 3.83 -42.31
N ALA A 5 52.73 3.29 -41.70
CA ALA A 5 52.60 2.35 -40.58
C ALA A 5 52.24 3.02 -39.23
N VAL A 6 52.54 4.32 -39.07
CA VAL A 6 52.28 5.05 -37.81
C VAL A 6 50.82 5.50 -37.71
N LEU A 7 50.19 5.87 -38.83
CA LEU A 7 48.79 6.28 -38.89
C LEU A 7 47.80 5.14 -38.60
N ALA A 8 48.15 3.90 -38.95
CA ALA A 8 47.32 2.74 -38.66
C ALA A 8 47.28 2.40 -37.16
N ARG A 9 48.40 2.61 -36.43
CA ARG A 9 48.47 2.35 -34.98
C ARG A 9 47.69 3.35 -34.15
N THR A 10 47.69 4.63 -34.52
CA THR A 10 46.95 5.66 -33.78
C THR A 10 45.44 5.53 -33.98
N ALA A 11 44.98 5.14 -35.18
CA ALA A 11 43.58 4.86 -35.46
C ALA A 11 43.06 3.65 -34.65
N SER A 12 43.85 2.57 -34.52
CA SER A 12 43.50 1.43 -33.67
C SER A 12 43.46 1.78 -32.18
N CYS A 13 44.40 2.59 -31.67
CA CYS A 13 44.39 2.99 -30.26
C CYS A 13 43.18 3.86 -29.90
N LEU A 14 42.80 4.79 -30.79
CA LEU A 14 41.59 5.61 -30.61
C LEU A 14 40.32 4.76 -30.62
N GLY A 15 40.22 3.79 -31.54
CA GLY A 15 39.09 2.86 -31.59
C GLY A 15 38.97 2.01 -30.31
N ILE A 16 40.08 1.50 -29.80
CA ILE A 16 40.12 0.72 -28.54
C ILE A 16 39.73 1.60 -27.35
N ALA A 17 40.25 2.84 -27.27
CA ALA A 17 39.93 3.75 -26.18
C ALA A 17 38.44 4.13 -26.15
N VAL A 18 37.86 4.43 -27.32
CA VAL A 18 36.42 4.72 -27.43
C VAL A 18 35.59 3.49 -27.05
N LEU A 19 35.96 2.31 -27.53
CA LEU A 19 35.26 1.07 -27.18
C LEU A 19 35.35 0.76 -25.68
N ALA A 20 36.51 0.95 -25.07
CA ALA A 20 36.69 0.80 -23.63
C ALA A 20 35.84 1.79 -22.83
N CYS A 21 35.80 3.06 -23.25
CA CYS A 21 34.92 4.07 -22.63
C CYS A 21 33.44 3.71 -22.77
N VAL A 22 33.00 3.24 -23.94
CA VAL A 22 31.61 2.81 -24.17
C VAL A 22 31.25 1.62 -23.30
N LEU A 23 32.14 0.62 -23.18
CA LEU A 23 31.91 -0.55 -22.33
C LEU A 23 31.86 -0.17 -20.84
N LEU A 24 32.75 0.71 -20.39
CA LEU A 24 32.72 1.23 -19.02
C LEU A 24 31.43 2.00 -18.75
N ALA A 25 31.04 2.89 -19.65
CA ALA A 25 29.78 3.63 -19.54
C ALA A 25 28.58 2.68 -19.50
N ALA A 26 28.52 1.68 -20.39
CA ALA A 26 27.47 0.67 -20.40
C ALA A 26 27.42 -0.12 -19.08
N THR A 27 28.58 -0.52 -18.54
CA THR A 27 28.67 -1.26 -17.27
C THR A 27 28.18 -0.41 -16.10
N LEU A 28 28.57 0.88 -16.06
CA LEU A 28 28.10 1.82 -15.04
C LEU A 28 26.59 2.04 -15.11
N VAL A 29 26.04 2.19 -16.32
CA VAL A 29 24.60 2.33 -16.54
C VAL A 29 23.87 1.07 -16.04
N ILE A 30 24.31 -0.12 -16.44
CA ILE A 30 23.70 -1.39 -16.01
C ILE A 30 23.75 -1.52 -14.48
N TRP A 31 24.89 -1.23 -13.85
CA TRP A 31 25.04 -1.30 -12.40
C TRP A 31 24.13 -0.29 -11.68
N PHE A 32 24.05 0.95 -12.17
CA PHE A 32 23.20 1.99 -11.61
C PHE A 32 21.72 1.60 -11.68
N PHE A 33 21.24 1.15 -12.84
CA PHE A 33 19.87 0.67 -13.00
C PHE A 33 19.59 -0.58 -12.17
N GLY A 34 20.55 -1.51 -12.06
CA GLY A 34 20.45 -2.69 -11.21
C GLY A 34 20.28 -2.32 -9.73
N SER A 35 21.18 -1.49 -9.21
CA SER A 35 21.17 -1.00 -7.83
C SER A 35 19.87 -0.25 -7.49
N TRP A 36 19.40 0.61 -8.42
CA TRP A 36 18.13 1.30 -8.29
C TRP A 36 16.94 0.35 -8.23
N ARG A 37 16.90 -0.65 -9.12
CA ARG A 37 15.82 -1.66 -9.12
C ARG A 37 15.77 -2.47 -7.84
N HIS A 38 16.93 -2.84 -7.28
CA HIS A 38 16.99 -3.58 -6.01
C HIS A 38 16.45 -2.74 -4.84
N THR A 39 16.80 -1.45 -4.82
CA THR A 39 16.31 -0.51 -3.80
C THR A 39 14.83 -0.22 -3.95
N ALA A 40 14.32 -0.08 -5.17
CA ALA A 40 12.90 0.12 -5.43
C ALA A 40 12.07 -1.12 -5.03
N HIS A 41 12.57 -2.32 -5.33
CA HIS A 41 11.87 -3.55 -5.01
C HIS A 41 11.80 -3.82 -3.50
N SER A 42 12.89 -3.58 -2.76
CA SER A 42 12.88 -3.73 -1.30
C SER A 42 11.96 -2.72 -0.61
N ARG A 43 11.87 -1.49 -1.14
CA ARG A 43 10.92 -0.47 -0.65
C ARG A 43 9.46 -0.87 -0.88
N ASP A 44 9.11 -1.41 -2.05
CA ASP A 44 7.76 -1.90 -2.35
C ASP A 44 7.34 -3.04 -1.42
N LEU A 45 8.24 -3.99 -1.15
CA LEU A 45 7.96 -5.07 -0.19
C LEU A 45 7.80 -4.53 1.24
N GLY A 46 8.66 -3.61 1.65
CA GLY A 46 8.60 -2.98 2.96
C GLY A 46 7.33 -2.16 3.18
N SER A 47 6.90 -1.38 2.18
CA SER A 47 5.68 -0.58 2.27
C SER A 47 4.43 -1.47 2.29
N ARG A 48 4.38 -2.55 1.50
CA ARG A 48 3.31 -3.55 1.57
C ARG A 48 3.21 -4.21 2.95
N ALA A 49 4.34 -4.66 3.50
CA ALA A 49 4.39 -5.27 4.81
C ALA A 49 3.92 -4.29 5.90
N ALA A 50 4.33 -3.02 5.82
CA ALA A 50 3.89 -1.98 6.74
C ALA A 50 2.38 -1.70 6.64
N VAL A 51 1.80 -1.70 5.43
CA VAL A 51 0.36 -1.57 5.25
C VAL A 51 -0.38 -2.76 5.87
N THR A 52 0.07 -4.00 5.63
CA THR A 52 -0.54 -5.20 6.21
C THR A 52 -0.46 -5.19 7.74
N ALA A 53 0.72 -4.91 8.31
CA ALA A 53 0.90 -4.82 9.76
C ALA A 53 0.01 -3.73 10.39
N SER A 54 -0.13 -2.58 9.72
CA SER A 54 -1.03 -1.54 10.17
C SER A 54 -2.50 -1.95 10.09
N ALA A 55 -2.88 -2.78 9.10
CA ALA A 55 -4.24 -3.30 8.99
C ALA A 55 -4.55 -4.32 10.10
N GLU A 56 -3.63 -5.25 10.34
CA GLU A 56 -3.73 -6.21 11.45
C GLU A 56 -3.82 -5.53 12.82
N GLN A 57 -3.04 -4.46 13.02
CA GLN A 57 -3.11 -3.69 14.26
C GLN A 57 -4.48 -3.00 14.45
N ILE A 58 -5.08 -2.50 13.36
CA ILE A 58 -6.43 -1.94 13.41
C ILE A 58 -7.44 -3.05 13.73
N ARG A 59 -7.34 -4.21 13.07
CA ARG A 59 -8.21 -5.36 13.34
C ARG A 59 -8.17 -5.75 14.81
N ALA A 60 -6.98 -5.92 15.39
CA ALA A 60 -6.81 -6.31 16.79
C ALA A 60 -7.40 -5.28 17.77
N ARG A 61 -7.31 -3.98 17.47
CA ARG A 61 -7.93 -2.94 18.30
C ARG A 61 -9.44 -2.92 18.18
N LEU A 62 -9.97 -3.12 16.98
CA LEU A 62 -11.41 -3.23 16.76
C LEU A 62 -11.96 -4.47 17.46
N GLU A 63 -11.27 -5.61 17.36
CA GLU A 63 -11.61 -6.86 18.05
C GLU A 63 -11.58 -6.69 19.58
N HIS A 64 -10.60 -5.97 20.10
CA HIS A 64 -10.56 -5.63 21.53
C HIS A 64 -11.69 -4.68 21.95
N ALA A 65 -12.08 -3.75 21.07
CA ALA A 65 -13.15 -2.81 21.33
C ALA A 65 -14.55 -3.45 21.19
N ASP A 66 -14.69 -4.48 20.36
CA ASP A 66 -15.93 -5.27 20.15
C ASP A 66 -16.11 -6.37 21.20
N ALA A 67 -15.42 -6.30 22.34
CA ALA A 67 -15.40 -7.39 23.31
C ALA A 67 -16.79 -7.69 23.92
N ASP A 68 -17.69 -6.73 23.89
CA ASP A 68 -19.09 -6.86 24.31
C ASP A 68 -20.05 -7.17 23.14
N GLY A 69 -19.52 -7.32 21.92
CA GLY A 69 -20.25 -7.60 20.69
C GLY A 69 -20.90 -6.39 20.04
N VAL A 70 -20.65 -5.17 20.53
CA VAL A 70 -21.24 -3.95 19.96
C VAL A 70 -20.21 -2.83 19.80
N LEU A 71 -19.73 -2.65 18.57
CA LEU A 71 -18.83 -1.57 18.23
C LEU A 71 -19.48 -0.16 18.19
N THR A 72 -19.33 0.61 19.26
CA THR A 72 -19.85 1.99 19.36
C THR A 72 -19.05 2.97 18.49
N GLY A 73 -19.64 4.15 18.22
CA GLY A 73 -18.96 5.18 17.43
C GLY A 73 -17.68 5.71 18.10
N GLN A 74 -17.67 5.76 19.44
CA GLN A 74 -16.52 6.19 20.21
C GLN A 74 -15.39 5.16 20.15
N GLU A 75 -15.71 3.89 20.38
CA GLU A 75 -14.77 2.77 20.25
C GLU A 75 -14.14 2.67 18.87
N ILE A 76 -14.93 2.87 17.82
CA ILE A 76 -14.43 2.95 16.44
C ILE A 76 -13.41 4.08 16.31
N THR A 77 -13.75 5.27 16.81
CA THR A 77 -12.89 6.45 16.70
C THR A 77 -11.57 6.23 17.44
N ASP A 78 -11.63 5.62 18.63
CA ASP A 78 -10.48 5.33 19.47
C ASP A 78 -9.59 4.22 18.89
N ALA A 79 -10.20 3.13 18.40
CA ALA A 79 -9.49 2.03 17.74
C ALA A 79 -8.72 2.51 16.50
N LEU A 80 -9.31 3.42 15.73
CA LEU A 80 -8.74 3.94 14.49
C LEU A 80 -7.67 5.02 14.69
N ARG A 81 -7.47 5.53 15.92
CA ARG A 81 -6.41 6.52 16.28
C ARG A 81 -6.17 7.58 15.21
N HIS A 82 -7.20 8.39 14.94
CA HIS A 82 -7.14 9.54 14.01
C HIS A 82 -7.14 9.17 12.52
N ARG A 83 -7.48 7.92 12.17
CA ARG A 83 -7.74 7.50 10.79
C ARG A 83 -9.25 7.39 10.58
N PRO A 84 -9.93 8.42 10.04
CA PRO A 84 -11.38 8.34 9.89
C PRO A 84 -11.77 7.20 8.94
N ALA A 85 -12.84 6.49 9.30
CA ALA A 85 -13.45 5.54 8.39
C ALA A 85 -13.95 6.28 7.14
N ARG A 86 -13.66 5.70 5.97
CA ARG A 86 -14.20 6.13 4.67
C ARG A 86 -15.63 5.68 4.49
N SER A 87 -16.03 4.59 5.10
CA SER A 87 -17.42 4.19 5.13
C SER A 87 -17.69 3.44 6.41
N LEU A 88 -18.86 3.70 6.98
CA LEU A 88 -19.38 2.98 8.14
C LEU A 88 -20.81 2.58 7.81
N VAL A 89 -21.06 1.28 7.79
CA VAL A 89 -22.38 0.70 7.62
C VAL A 89 -22.65 -0.21 8.80
N ARG A 90 -23.70 0.10 9.55
CA ARG A 90 -24.20 -0.76 10.63
C ARG A 90 -25.47 -1.46 10.18
N THR A 91 -25.54 -2.73 10.51
CA THR A 91 -26.70 -3.59 10.33
C THR A 91 -26.85 -4.42 11.59
N GLN A 92 -28.02 -5.00 11.82
CA GLN A 92 -28.27 -5.84 13.00
C GLN A 92 -27.28 -7.02 13.10
N ASP A 93 -26.79 -7.52 11.97
CA ASP A 93 -25.93 -8.71 11.93
C ASP A 93 -24.42 -8.41 11.87
N ARG A 94 -24.04 -7.14 11.63
CA ARG A 94 -22.63 -6.75 11.47
C ARG A 94 -22.42 -5.24 11.40
N THR A 95 -21.22 -4.83 11.76
CA THR A 95 -20.67 -3.49 11.47
C THR A 95 -19.57 -3.61 10.42
N VAL A 96 -19.69 -2.87 9.32
CA VAL A 96 -18.70 -2.83 8.24
C VAL A 96 -18.04 -1.45 8.21
N LEU A 97 -16.72 -1.43 8.37
CA LEU A 97 -15.90 -0.23 8.30
C LEU A 97 -14.93 -0.31 7.13
N VAL A 98 -14.90 0.71 6.27
CA VAL A 98 -13.86 0.83 5.25
C VAL A 98 -12.85 1.87 5.69
N VAL A 99 -11.59 1.48 5.83
CA VAL A 99 -10.51 2.37 6.29
C VAL A 99 -9.38 2.37 5.27
N ARG A 100 -8.86 3.57 4.96
CA ARG A 100 -7.66 3.71 4.14
C ARG A 100 -6.43 3.57 5.04
N VAL A 101 -5.64 2.52 4.79
CA VAL A 101 -4.37 2.29 5.45
C VAL A 101 -3.26 2.73 4.50
N ALA A 102 -2.37 3.62 4.96
CA ALA A 102 -1.26 4.12 4.16
C ALA A 102 0.08 3.95 4.90
N ALA A 103 1.12 3.60 4.16
CA ALA A 103 2.50 3.52 4.62
C ALA A 103 3.45 3.97 3.50
N SER A 104 4.31 4.94 3.81
CA SER A 104 5.26 5.54 2.87
C SER A 104 4.55 6.07 1.60
N ASP A 105 4.65 5.34 0.49
CA ASP A 105 4.15 5.66 -0.84
C ASP A 105 2.94 4.82 -1.24
N GLN A 106 2.51 3.89 -0.38
CA GLN A 106 1.38 3.00 -0.65
C GLN A 106 0.19 3.32 0.23
N ALA A 107 -0.99 3.18 -0.36
CA ALA A 107 -2.24 3.20 0.37
C ALA A 107 -3.19 2.14 -0.17
N ARG A 108 -3.84 1.41 0.73
CA ARG A 108 -4.83 0.40 0.40
C ARG A 108 -6.03 0.54 1.34
N CYS A 109 -7.23 0.33 0.80
CA CYS A 109 -8.42 0.28 1.64
C CYS A 109 -8.65 -1.13 2.15
N TYR A 110 -9.06 -1.23 3.40
CA TYR A 110 -9.48 -2.46 4.05
C TYR A 110 -10.92 -2.31 4.51
N ALA A 111 -11.71 -3.36 4.31
CA ALA A 111 -13.01 -3.52 4.93
C ALA A 111 -12.84 -4.37 6.20
N TYR A 112 -13.21 -3.81 7.36
CA TYR A 112 -13.29 -4.52 8.62
C TYR A 112 -14.74 -4.88 8.87
N ILE A 113 -15.00 -6.14 9.20
CA ILE A 113 -16.34 -6.68 9.43
C ILE A 113 -16.37 -7.20 10.85
N ALA A 114 -17.02 -6.44 11.73
CA ALA A 114 -17.30 -6.84 13.11
C ALA A 114 -18.65 -7.57 13.15
N LEU A 115 -18.67 -8.74 13.77
CA LEU A 115 -19.88 -9.52 14.01
C LEU A 115 -20.33 -9.34 15.47
N PRO A 116 -21.64 -9.46 15.79
CA PRO A 116 -22.17 -9.38 17.16
C PRO A 116 -21.59 -10.40 18.15
N THR A 117 -20.73 -11.29 17.69
CA THR A 117 -19.98 -12.27 18.49
C THR A 117 -18.64 -11.72 19.01
N GLY A 118 -18.28 -10.48 18.69
CA GLY A 118 -17.00 -9.86 19.04
C GLY A 118 -15.84 -10.21 18.10
N SER A 119 -16.13 -10.94 17.01
CA SER A 119 -15.11 -11.32 16.03
C SER A 119 -15.01 -10.27 14.92
N VAL A 120 -13.79 -9.80 14.65
CA VAL A 120 -13.52 -8.83 13.58
C VAL A 120 -12.66 -9.45 12.50
N GLY A 121 -13.23 -9.58 11.29
CA GLY A 121 -12.50 -9.93 10.08
C GLY A 121 -12.00 -8.70 9.33
N ASP A 122 -10.95 -8.86 8.53
CA ASP A 122 -10.48 -7.83 7.61
C ASP A 122 -10.37 -8.36 6.18
N ARG A 123 -10.60 -7.49 5.19
CA ARG A 123 -10.42 -7.82 3.77
C ARG A 123 -9.86 -6.62 3.02
N PRO A 124 -8.77 -6.79 2.25
CA PRO A 124 -8.32 -5.73 1.35
C PRO A 124 -9.33 -5.47 0.25
N LEU A 125 -9.46 -4.20 -0.15
CA LEU A 125 -10.27 -3.76 -1.27
C LEU A 125 -9.40 -3.43 -2.48
N ASN A 126 -9.95 -3.64 -3.68
CA ASN A 126 -9.31 -3.29 -4.95
C ASN A 126 -9.47 -1.80 -5.28
N SER A 127 -10.49 -1.15 -4.72
CA SER A 127 -10.75 0.28 -4.85
C SER A 127 -11.19 0.86 -3.51
N CYS A 128 -10.89 2.14 -3.31
CA CYS A 128 -11.35 2.88 -2.15
C CYS A 128 -12.65 3.62 -2.50
N PRO A 129 -13.69 3.60 -1.65
CA PRO A 129 -14.85 4.46 -1.83
C PRO A 129 -14.41 5.93 -1.76
N THR A 130 -14.99 6.74 -2.66
CA THR A 130 -14.57 8.14 -2.89
C THR A 130 -15.09 9.09 -1.81
N ALA A 131 -16.26 8.80 -1.23
CA ALA A 131 -16.92 9.63 -0.23
C ALA A 131 -16.90 8.99 1.17
N THR A 132 -16.83 9.84 2.20
CA THR A 132 -17.12 9.41 3.57
C THR A 132 -18.63 9.19 3.71
N THR A 133 -19.06 7.94 3.74
CA THR A 133 -20.48 7.60 3.90
C THR A 133 -20.70 6.88 5.22
N SER A 134 -21.33 7.57 6.16
CA SER A 134 -21.98 6.94 7.32
C SER A 134 -23.43 6.67 6.90
N ALA A 135 -23.77 5.42 6.62
CA ALA A 135 -25.18 5.09 6.46
C ALA A 135 -25.88 5.30 7.81
N PRO A 136 -27.08 5.91 7.84
CA PRO A 136 -27.84 6.02 9.09
C PRO A 136 -28.17 4.61 9.59
N ASP A 137 -28.19 4.46 10.92
CA ASP A 137 -28.75 3.29 11.60
C ASP A 137 -30.12 3.00 10.98
N GLN A 138 -30.21 1.96 10.15
CA GLN A 138 -31.49 1.52 9.63
C GLN A 138 -32.19 0.79 10.77
N ASP A 139 -32.90 1.55 11.60
CA ASP A 139 -33.95 1.02 12.45
C ASP A 139 -35.04 0.44 11.52
N PRO A 140 -35.21 -0.90 11.45
CA PRO A 140 -36.23 -1.51 10.60
C PRO A 140 -37.66 -1.21 11.09
N SER A 141 -37.83 -0.49 12.20
CA SER A 141 -39.13 -0.19 12.80
C SER A 141 -39.92 0.91 12.08
N ARG A 142 -39.38 1.55 11.03
CA ARG A 142 -40.05 2.66 10.33
C ARG A 142 -40.70 2.29 8.99
N THR A 143 -41.12 1.04 8.82
CA THR A 143 -41.92 0.61 7.66
C THR A 143 -43.21 -0.07 8.10
N SER A 144 -44.11 0.67 8.77
CA SER A 144 -45.52 0.28 8.90
C SER A 144 -46.40 1.46 9.28
N ALA A 145 -46.57 2.41 8.36
CA ALA A 145 -47.71 3.34 8.38
C ALA A 145 -47.83 4.06 7.02
N ARG A 146 -48.29 3.35 5.99
CA ARG A 146 -49.12 3.95 4.94
C ARG A 146 -49.91 2.92 4.18
#